data_AF-A0A352V6P7-F1
#
_entry.id   AF-A0A352V6P7-F1
#
_cell.length_a   1.000
_cell.length_b   1.000
_cell.length_c   1.000
_cell.angle_alpha   90.00
_cell.angle_beta   90.00
_cell.angle_gamma   90.00
#
_symmetry.space_group_name_H-M   'P 1'
#
loop_
_entity.id
_entity.type
_entity.pdbx_description
1 polymer ?
#
loop_
_entity_poly.entity_id
_entity_poly.type
_entity_poly.pdbx_seq_one_letter_code
_entity_poly.pdbx_strand_id
1 'polypeptide(L)' 'MEKSNVAYLGDGVYINWNGYSLELMTGDSDDPIDVIYMNDEILANFIEYVKKFYIIEGNDRD' A
#
# COMPACT_ATOMS: atom_id res chain seq x y z
N MET A 1 -18.38 7.05 13.80
CA MET A 1 -16.99 6.74 13.45
C MET A 1 -17.05 6.02 12.12
N GLU A 2 -16.44 6.60 11.07
CA GLU A 2 -16.19 5.81 9.86
C GLU A 2 -15.38 4.59 10.25
N LYS A 3 -15.76 3.41 9.74
CA LYS A 3 -14.91 2.22 9.87
C LYS A 3 -13.59 2.56 9.18
N SER A 4 -12.49 2.46 9.92
CA SER A 4 -11.17 2.55 9.31
C SER A 4 -11.08 1.44 8.25
N ASN A 5 -10.63 1.80 7.04
CA ASN A 5 -10.45 0.83 5.94
C ASN A 5 -9.08 0.15 6.05
N VAL A 6 -8.66 -0.12 7.28
CA VAL A 6 -7.34 -0.64 7.58
C VAL A 6 -7.29 -2.12 7.18
N ALA A 7 -6.29 -2.49 6.39
CA ALA A 7 -5.97 -3.87 6.10
C ALA A 7 -4.52 -4.17 6.51
N TYR A 8 -4.29 -5.36 7.06
CA TYR A 8 -2.95 -5.86 7.38
C TYR A 8 -2.34 -6.52 6.14
N LEU A 9 -1.13 -6.11 5.77
CA LEU A 9 -0.40 -6.61 4.60
C LEU A 9 0.65 -7.67 4.95
N GLY A 10 0.90 -7.93 6.24
CA GLY A 10 1.98 -8.80 6.71
C GLY A 10 3.18 -8.01 7.21
N ASP A 11 4.06 -8.67 7.97
CA ASP A 11 5.32 -8.10 8.49
C ASP A 11 5.19 -6.77 9.25
N GLY A 12 4.10 -6.63 10.03
CA GLY A 12 3.83 -5.37 10.74
C GLY A 12 3.45 -4.19 9.82
N VAL A 13 3.12 -4.46 8.55
CA VAL A 13 2.71 -3.44 7.58
C VAL A 13 1.19 -3.40 7.44
N TYR A 14 0.63 -2.19 7.44
CA TYR A 14 -0.79 -1.93 7.30
C TYR A 14 -1.04 -0.92 6.20
N ILE A 15 -2.24 -0.96 5.62
CA ILE A 15 -2.69 -0.05 4.59
C ILE A 15 -4.05 0.53 4.96
N ASN A 16 -4.26 1.83 4.74
CA ASN A 16 -5.53 2.50 5.02
C ASN A 16 -5.86 3.53 3.95
N TRP A 17 -7.14 3.65 3.59
CA TRP A 17 -7.64 4.77 2.80
C TRP A 17 -8.31 5.78 3.74
N ASN A 18 -7.68 6.95 3.91
CA ASN A 18 -8.15 7.98 4.83
C ASN A 18 -9.17 8.97 4.20
N GLY A 19 -9.61 8.70 2.97
CA GLY A 19 -10.51 9.57 2.21
C GLY A 19 -9.82 10.53 1.24
N TYR A 20 -8.52 10.77 1.40
CA TYR A 20 -7.73 11.70 0.59
C TYR A 20 -6.50 11.04 -0.05
N SER A 21 -5.85 10.13 0.68
CA SER A 21 -4.65 9.43 0.26
C SER A 21 -4.63 8.02 0.83
N LEU A 22 -3.78 7.18 0.27
CA LEU A 22 -3.51 5.87 0.81
C LEU A 22 -2.32 5.96 1.79
N GLU A 23 -2.47 5.42 2.98
CA GLU A 23 -1.46 5.39 4.03
C GLU A 23 -0.85 4.00 4.09
N LEU A 24 0.47 3.92 4.02
CA LEU A 24 1.24 2.71 4.32
C LEU A 24 1.89 2.89 5.69
N MET A 25 1.54 2.04 6.64
CA MET A 25 1.90 2.18 8.04
C MET A 25 2.71 0.98 8.51
N THR A 26 3.62 1.20 9.46
CA THR A 26 4.39 0.12 10.09
C THR A 26 4.21 0.11 11.60
N GLY A 27 4.30 -1.07 12.21
CA GLY A 27 4.16 -1.25 13.66
C GLY A 27 2.75 -1.65 14.05
N ASP A 28 1.99 -0.73 14.65
CA ASP A 28 0.58 -0.91 15.00
C ASP A 28 -0.30 -0.04 14.10
N SER A 29 -1.51 -0.48 13.76
CA SER A 29 -2.43 0.32 12.95
C SER A 29 -3.09 1.47 13.70
N ASP A 30 -3.23 1.37 15.02
CA ASP A 30 -3.85 2.39 15.86
C ASP A 30 -2.83 3.43 16.37
N ASP A 31 -1.55 3.04 16.46
CA ASP A 31 -0.42 3.89 16.83
C ASP A 31 0.83 3.55 15.99
N PRO A 32 0.86 3.97 14.71
CA PRO A 32 1.91 3.58 13.78
C PRO A 32 3.25 4.23 14.13
N ILE A 33 4.32 3.46 13.94
CA ILE A 33 5.71 3.92 14.14
C ILE A 33 6.09 4.88 13.01
N ASP A 34 5.78 4.50 11.77
CA ASP A 34 6.01 5.29 10.57
C ASP A 34 4.77 5.24 9.67
N VAL A 35 4.52 6.36 8.97
CA VAL A 35 3.41 6.50 8.02
C VAL A 35 3.92 7.12 6.72
N ILE A 36 3.72 6.42 5.61
CA ILE A 36 3.98 6.91 4.26
C ILE A 36 2.64 7.25 3.60
N TYR A 37 2.46 8.52 3.27
CA TYR A 37 1.28 8.98 2.54
C TYR A 37 1.53 8.86 1.03
N MET A 38 0.78 7.98 0.39
CA MET A 38 0.76 7.80 -1.05
C MET A 38 -0.39 8.61 -1.64
N ASN A 39 -0.10 9.87 -1.94
CA ASN A 39 -0.97 10.69 -2.79
C ASN A 39 -1.00 10.11 -4.22
N ASP A 40 -1.86 10.67 -5.08
CA ASP A 40 -2.11 10.14 -6.43
C ASP A 40 -0.83 9.96 -7.27
N GLU A 41 0.10 10.92 -7.19
CA GLU A 41 1.36 10.87 -7.95
C GLU A 41 2.30 9.78 -7.43
N ILE A 42 2.50 9.70 -6.11
CA ILE A 42 3.36 8.70 -5.49
C ILE A 42 2.79 7.29 -5.73
N LEU A 43 1.47 7.13 -5.59
CA LEU A 43 0.79 5.86 -5.82
C LEU A 43 0.93 5.41 -7.27
N ALA A 44 0.77 6.32 -8.24
CA ALA A 44 0.94 6.01 -9.66
C ALA A 44 2.38 5.52 -9.95
N ASN A 45 3.38 6.23 -9.47
CA ASN A 45 4.79 5.86 -9.63
C ASN A 45 5.13 4.52 -8.95
N PHE A 46 4.56 4.26 -7.76
CA PHE A 46 4.74 2.99 -7.07
C PHE A 46 4.14 1.82 -7.87
N ILE A 47 2.93 1.99 -8.39
CA ILE A 47 2.29 0.97 -9.23
C ILE A 47 3.12 0.71 -10.49
N GLU A 48 3.59 1.75 -11.18
CA GLU A 48 4.45 1.58 -12.36
C GLU A 48 5.75 0.83 -12.04
N TYR A 49 6.37 1.15 -10.90
CA TYR A 49 7.55 0.44 -10.42
C TYR A 49 7.24 -1.03 -10.16
N VAL A 50 6.18 -1.35 -9.41
CA VAL A 50 5.78 -2.75 -9.14
C VAL A 50 5.49 -3.50 -10.43
N LYS A 51 4.77 -2.89 -11.39
CA LYS A 51 4.49 -3.50 -12.69
C LYS A 51 5.76 -3.91 -13.44
N LYS A 52 6.81 -3.08 -13.38
CA LYS A 52 8.10 -3.36 -14.02
C LYS A 52 8.79 -4.62 -13.47
N PHE A 53 8.60 -4.96 -12.20
CA PHE A 53 9.30 -6.06 -11.54
C PHE A 53 8.44 -7.30 -11.28
N TYR A 54 7.13 -7.13 -11.08
CA TYR A 54 6.22 -8.23 -10.76
C TYR A 54 5.33 -8.68 -11.92
N ILE A 55 5.11 -7.85 -12.94
CA ILE A 55 4.34 -8.24 -14.15
C ILE A 55 5.31 -8.67 -15.27
N ILE A 56 6.26 -9.55 -14.96
CA ILE A 56 7.08 -10.27 -15.96
C ILE A 56 6.87 -11.80 -15.90
N GLU A 57 6.33 -12.36 -14.81
CA GLU A 57 6.12 -13.83 -14.71
C GLU A 57 4.71 -14.30 -15.10
N GLY A 58 4.06 -13.61 -16.03
CA GLY A 58 2.65 -13.86 -16.37
C GLY A 58 2.36 -14.33 -17.80
N ASN A 59 3.35 -14.58 -18.66
CA ASN A 59 3.05 -14.86 -20.07
C ASN A 59 3.83 -15.97 -20.78
N ASP A 60 4.70 -16.74 -20.11
CA ASP A 60 5.34 -17.91 -20.73
C ASP A 60 5.20 -19.14 -19.82
N ARG A 61 4.02 -19.74 -19.81
CA ARG A 61 3.86 -21.17 -19.50
C ARG A 61 2.93 -21.76 -20.55
N ASP A 62 3.57 -22.24 -21.62
CA ASP A 62 3.04 -23.22 -22.57
C ASP A 62 2.45 -24.44 -21.84
#